data_AF-A0A5K1BMG5-F1
#
_entry.id   AF-A0A5K1BMG5-F1
#
_cell.length_a   1.000
_cell.length_b   1.000
_cell.length_c   1.000
_cell.angle_alpha   90.00
_cell.angle_beta   90.00
_cell.angle_gamma   90.00
#
_symmetry.space_group_name_H-M   'P 1'
#
loop_
_entity.id
_entity.type
_entity.pdbx_description
1 polymer ?
#
loop_
_entity_poly.entity_id
_entity_poly.type
_entity_poly.pdbx_seq_one_letter_code
_entity_poly.pdbx_strand_id
1 'polypeptide(L)'
;IVEGCMRLPLALKVIGASLKNQGEWKLKETATKIATWRQTVGDPLEQILGCLESSVDSLSEKQRDCFMDFICFPDNKRIRAAAVMDMWVQIRGETELGARSILQDLADRHLIELFARR
;
A
#
# COMPACT_ATOMS: atom_id res chain seq x y z
N ILE A 1 -10.54 8.04 -11.89
CA ILE A 1 -10.15 7.19 -10.73
C ILE A 1 -11.22 6.16 -10.40
N VAL A 2 -12.46 6.55 -10.02
CA VAL A 2 -13.50 5.58 -9.62
C VAL A 2 -13.75 4.48 -10.65
N GLU A 3 -13.97 4.86 -11.91
CA GLU A 3 -14.17 3.91 -13.02
C GLU A 3 -12.91 3.07 -13.32
N GLY A 4 -11.72 3.64 -13.10
CA GLY A 4 -10.46 2.93 -13.30
C GLY A 4 -10.18 1.89 -12.23
N CYS A 5 -10.64 2.13 -10.99
CA CYS A 5 -10.60 1.15 -9.90
C CYS A 5 -11.68 0.06 -10.04
N MET A 6 -12.41 0.02 -11.17
CA MET A 6 -13.51 -0.90 -11.43
C MET A 6 -14.60 -0.90 -10.34
N ARG A 7 -14.74 0.22 -9.62
CA ARG A 7 -15.63 0.36 -8.45
C ARG A 7 -15.37 -0.68 -7.33
N LEU A 8 -14.21 -1.32 -7.32
CA LEU A 8 -13.87 -2.29 -6.27
C LEU A 8 -13.61 -1.56 -4.96
N PRO A 9 -14.30 -1.94 -3.87
CA PRO A 9 -14.16 -1.25 -2.59
C PRO A 9 -12.73 -1.18 -2.09
N LEU A 10 -11.95 -2.26 -2.24
CA LEU A 10 -10.55 -2.30 -1.80
C LEU A 10 -9.68 -1.33 -2.62
N ALA A 11 -9.73 -1.40 -3.95
CA ALA A 11 -8.93 -0.51 -4.81
C ALA A 11 -9.24 0.97 -4.55
N LEU A 12 -10.52 1.31 -4.39
CA LEU A 12 -10.95 2.67 -4.04
C LEU A 12 -10.42 3.12 -2.67
N LYS A 13 -10.45 2.21 -1.67
CA LYS A 13 -10.00 2.50 -0.31
C LYS A 13 -8.49 2.75 -0.28
N VAL A 14 -7.70 1.89 -0.94
CA VAL A 14 -6.24 1.98 -0.98
C VAL A 14 -5.78 3.22 -1.76
N ILE A 15 -6.31 3.46 -2.96
CA ILE A 15 -5.96 4.64 -3.76
C ILE A 15 -6.43 5.93 -3.07
N GLY A 16 -7.65 5.92 -2.53
CA GLY A 16 -8.19 7.07 -1.80
C GLY A 16 -7.31 7.44 -0.59
N ALA A 17 -6.83 6.44 0.14
CA ALA A 17 -5.92 6.67 1.26
C ALA A 17 -4.53 7.14 0.82
N SER A 18 -4.00 6.62 -0.29
CA SER A 18 -2.73 7.10 -0.90
C SER A 18 -2.78 8.59 -1.29
N LEU A 19 -3.94 9.06 -1.74
CA LEU A 19 -4.17 10.45 -2.15
C LEU A 19 -4.56 11.39 -1.00
N LYS A 20 -4.80 10.86 0.20
CA LYS A 20 -5.19 11.66 1.36
C LYS A 20 -4.08 12.66 1.68
N ASN A 21 -4.46 13.93 1.87
CA ASN A 21 -3.55 15.04 2.14
C ASN A 21 -2.48 15.30 1.05
N GLN A 22 -2.69 14.78 -0.17
CA GLN A 22 -1.82 15.06 -1.31
C GLN A 22 -2.33 16.27 -2.11
N GLY A 23 -1.41 16.96 -2.80
CA GLY A 23 -1.77 18.06 -3.69
C GLY A 23 -2.45 17.58 -4.99
N GLU A 24 -3.13 18.50 -5.68
CA GLU A 24 -3.85 18.19 -6.94
C GLU A 24 -2.97 17.56 -8.01
N TRP A 25 -1.68 17.89 -8.03
CA TRP A 25 -0.73 17.33 -9.00
C TRP A 25 -0.63 15.80 -8.87
N LYS A 26 -0.65 15.26 -7.65
CA LYS A 26 -0.58 13.83 -7.37
C LYS A 26 -1.86 13.12 -7.80
N LEU A 27 -3.00 13.77 -7.58
CA LEU A 27 -4.29 13.29 -8.06
C LEU A 27 -4.31 13.16 -9.59
N LYS A 28 -3.81 14.17 -10.31
CA LYS A 28 -3.69 14.14 -11.78
C LYS A 28 -2.71 13.06 -12.24
N GLU A 29 -1.56 12.91 -11.58
CA GLU A 29 -0.58 11.86 -11.87
C GLU A 29 -1.20 10.46 -11.75
N THR A 30 -1.84 10.17 -10.61
CA THR A 30 -2.52 8.88 -10.37
C THR A 30 -3.65 8.64 -11.36
N ALA A 31 -4.44 9.66 -11.70
CA ALA A 31 -5.51 9.54 -12.69
C ALA A 31 -4.97 9.17 -14.09
N THR A 32 -3.85 9.77 -14.50
CA THR A 32 -3.17 9.47 -15.76
C THR A 32 -2.65 8.03 -15.78
N LYS A 33 -1.93 7.61 -14.72
CA LYS A 33 -1.43 6.23 -14.60
C LYS A 33 -2.57 5.19 -14.74
N ILE A 34 -3.67 5.39 -14.00
CA ILE A 34 -4.84 4.51 -14.06
C ILE A 34 -5.46 4.49 -15.47
N ALA A 35 -5.54 5.64 -16.14
CA ALA A 35 -6.08 5.72 -17.49
C ALA A 35 -5.19 5.00 -18.52
N THR A 36 -3.87 5.10 -18.39
CA THR A 36 -2.91 4.39 -19.24
C THR A 36 -3.08 2.88 -19.11
N TRP A 37 -3.10 2.34 -17.89
CA TRP A 37 -3.29 0.91 -17.65
C TRP A 37 -4.59 0.38 -18.26
N ARG A 38 -5.68 1.14 -18.14
CA ARG A 38 -6.97 0.77 -18.72
C ARG A 38 -6.96 0.63 -20.24
N GLN A 39 -6.10 1.37 -20.93
CA GLN A 39 -6.01 1.36 -22.39
C GLN A 39 -5.06 0.27 -22.90
N THR A 40 -4.07 -0.11 -22.09
CA THR A 40 -3.04 -1.08 -22.48
C THR A 40 -3.38 -2.52 -22.10
N VAL A 41 -4.30 -2.72 -21.14
CA VAL A 41 -4.57 -4.01 -20.53
C VAL A 41 -5.97 -4.53 -20.87
N GLY A 42 -6.03 -5.72 -21.47
CA GLY A 42 -7.29 -6.43 -21.74
C GLY A 42 -7.87 -7.18 -20.54
N ASP A 43 -7.04 -7.55 -19.56
CA ASP A 43 -7.45 -8.32 -18.38
C ASP A 43 -7.92 -7.39 -17.24
N PRO A 44 -9.18 -7.51 -16.77
CA PRO A 44 -9.67 -6.84 -15.57
C PRO A 44 -8.75 -6.95 -14.35
N LEU A 45 -8.09 -8.09 -14.14
CA LEU A 45 -7.18 -8.30 -13.00
C LEU A 45 -5.96 -7.39 -13.08
N GLU A 46 -5.33 -7.31 -14.24
CA GLU A 46 -4.17 -6.44 -14.47
C GLU A 46 -4.54 -4.95 -14.36
N GLN A 47 -5.76 -4.55 -14.73
CA GLN A 47 -6.24 -3.17 -14.50
C GLN A 47 -6.34 -2.83 -13.01
N ILE A 48 -6.77 -3.79 -12.18
CA ILE A 48 -6.85 -3.64 -10.73
C ILE A 48 -5.45 -3.60 -10.12
N LEU A 49 -4.53 -4.44 -10.61
CA LEU A 49 -3.15 -4.45 -10.15
C LEU A 49 -2.46 -3.11 -10.45
N GLY A 50 -2.60 -2.55 -11.65
CA GLY A 50 -2.06 -1.23 -11.98
C GLY A 50 -2.68 -0.09 -11.13
N CYS A 51 -3.94 -0.24 -10.71
CA CYS A 51 -4.55 0.67 -9.74
C CYS A 51 -3.89 0.56 -8.35
N LEU A 52 -3.72 -0.66 -7.83
CA LEU A 52 -3.09 -0.89 -6.52
C LEU A 52 -1.61 -0.50 -6.51
N GLU A 53 -0.90 -0.73 -7.62
CA GLU A 53 0.50 -0.35 -7.80
C GLU A 53 0.72 1.15 -7.56
N SER A 54 -0.21 2.00 -8.01
CA SER A 54 -0.13 3.46 -7.78
C SER A 54 -0.07 3.84 -6.29
N SER A 55 -0.63 2.99 -5.41
CA SER A 55 -0.61 3.20 -3.98
C SER A 55 0.72 2.77 -3.36
N VAL A 56 1.36 1.74 -3.90
CA VAL A 56 2.72 1.31 -3.54
C VAL A 56 3.76 2.32 -4.05
N ASP A 57 3.59 2.85 -5.26
CA ASP A 57 4.42 3.92 -5.85
C ASP A 57 4.45 5.21 -5.00
N SER A 58 3.41 5.43 -4.20
CA SER A 58 3.29 6.60 -3.34
C SER A 58 4.03 6.47 -2.00
N LEU A 59 4.65 5.31 -1.73
CA LEU A 59 5.48 5.07 -0.57
C LEU A 59 6.90 5.63 -0.79
N SER A 60 7.53 6.07 0.29
CA SER A 60 8.99 6.24 0.28
C SER A 60 9.69 4.91 0.04
N GLU A 61 10.92 4.95 -0.48
CA GLU A 61 11.75 3.75 -0.70
C GLU A 61 11.83 2.86 0.55
N LYS A 62 12.04 3.50 1.70
CA LYS A 62 12.08 2.87 3.01
C LYS A 62 10.79 2.12 3.39
N GLN A 63 9.64 2.77 3.20
CA GLN A 63 8.33 2.15 3.45
C GLN A 63 8.05 1.00 2.49
N ARG A 64 8.46 1.14 1.22
CA ARG A 64 8.31 0.10 0.20
C ARG A 64 9.13 -1.15 0.55
N ASP A 65 10.37 -0.99 0.97
CA ASP A 65 11.21 -2.11 1.40
C ASP A 65 10.62 -2.84 2.60
N CYS A 66 10.15 -2.09 3.60
CA CYS A 66 9.46 -2.66 4.75
C CYS A 66 8.17 -3.41 4.34
N PHE A 67 7.40 -2.85 3.39
CA PHE A 67 6.19 -3.49 2.88
C PHE A 67 6.49 -4.79 2.13
N MET A 68 7.59 -4.83 1.36
CA MET A 68 7.98 -6.04 0.62
C MET A 68 8.43 -7.19 1.53
N ASP A 69 8.90 -6.90 2.75
CA ASP A 69 9.24 -7.94 3.73
C ASP A 69 8.03 -8.80 4.12
N PHE A 70 6.79 -8.33 3.90
CA PHE A 70 5.59 -9.14 4.13
C PHE A 70 5.51 -10.37 3.22
N ILE A 71 6.20 -10.37 2.07
CA ILE A 71 6.28 -11.53 1.15
C ILE A 71 6.99 -12.73 1.81
N CYS A 72 7.82 -12.49 2.82
CA CYS A 72 8.50 -13.56 3.57
C CYS A 72 7.58 -14.32 4.53
N PHE A 73 6.34 -13.86 4.75
CA PHE A 73 5.40 -14.50 5.66
C PHE A 73 4.37 -15.35 4.90
N PRO A 74 3.82 -16.40 5.52
CA PRO A 74 2.81 -17.22 4.86
C PRO A 74 1.52 -16.43 4.60
N ASP A 75 0.96 -16.60 3.41
CA ASP A 75 -0.31 -15.99 3.01
C ASP A 75 -1.44 -16.31 4.00
N ASN A 76 -2.32 -15.33 4.19
CA ASN A 76 -3.53 -15.42 5.03
C ASN A 76 -3.30 -15.79 6.50
N LYS A 77 -2.11 -15.50 7.05
CA LYS A 77 -1.83 -15.67 8.48
C LYS A 77 -1.65 -14.32 9.17
N ARG A 78 -2.15 -14.24 10.40
CA ARG A 78 -1.90 -13.08 11.27
C ARG A 78 -0.47 -13.13 11.78
N ILE A 79 0.23 -12.02 11.60
CA ILE A 79 1.60 -11.83 12.08
C ILE A 79 1.53 -10.88 13.28
N ARG A 80 2.34 -11.14 14.31
CA ARG A 80 2.43 -10.21 15.46
C ARG A 80 3.09 -8.92 15.00
N ALA A 81 2.43 -7.78 15.17
CA ALA A 81 2.99 -6.46 14.86
C ALA A 81 4.38 -6.25 15.49
N ALA A 82 4.55 -6.66 16.75
CA ALA A 82 5.84 -6.60 17.43
C ALA A 82 6.95 -7.37 16.68
N ALA A 83 6.66 -8.57 16.16
CA ALA A 83 7.66 -9.36 15.44
C ALA A 83 8.07 -8.70 14.11
N VAL A 84 7.14 -8.03 13.42
CA VAL A 84 7.45 -7.25 12.21
C VAL A 84 8.29 -6.03 12.54
N MET A 85 7.94 -5.29 13.59
CA MET A 85 8.71 -4.12 14.04
C MET A 85 10.14 -4.53 14.47
N ASP A 86 10.28 -5.59 15.26
CA ASP A 86 11.57 -6.12 15.69
C ASP A 86 12.43 -6.52 14.48
N MET A 87 11.82 -7.17 13.48
CA MET A 87 12.50 -7.54 12.24
C MET A 87 13.02 -6.30 11.48
N TRP A 88 12.21 -5.25 11.33
CA TRP A 88 12.66 -4.03 10.67
C TRP A 88 13.75 -3.30 11.44
N VAL A 89 13.67 -3.27 12.78
CA VAL A 89 14.74 -2.71 13.62
C VAL A 89 16.06 -3.46 13.40
N GLN A 90 16.02 -4.79 13.34
CA GLN A 90 17.23 -5.62 13.22
C GLN A 90 17.79 -5.67 11.79
N ILE A 91 16.94 -5.85 10.79
CA ILE A 91 17.36 -6.12 9.40
C ILE A 91 17.50 -4.83 8.59
N ARG A 92 16.62 -3.86 8.82
CA ARG A 92 16.58 -2.60 8.07
C ARG A 92 17.25 -1.44 8.82
N GLY A 93 17.64 -1.65 10.08
CA GLY A 93 18.26 -0.61 10.92
C GLY A 93 17.26 0.46 11.37
N GLU A 94 15.98 0.12 11.45
CA GLU A 94 14.96 1.04 11.95
C GLU A 94 15.13 1.36 13.42
N THR A 95 14.65 2.52 13.83
CA THR A 95 14.36 2.77 15.24
C THR A 95 12.99 2.17 15.59
N GLU A 96 12.76 1.85 16.86
CA GLU A 96 11.46 1.34 17.30
C GLU A 96 10.31 2.30 16.94
N LEU A 97 10.53 3.61 17.12
CA LEU A 97 9.57 4.64 16.71
C LEU A 97 9.39 4.71 15.19
N GLY A 98 10.47 4.55 14.42
CA GLY A 98 10.44 4.50 12.97
C GLY A 98 9.63 3.32 12.43
N ALA A 99 9.91 2.12 12.95
CA ALA A 99 9.17 0.90 12.61
C ALA A 99 7.68 1.03 12.94
N ARG A 100 7.34 1.60 14.10
CA ARG A 100 5.95 1.88 14.48
C ARG A 100 5.29 2.89 13.55
N SER A 101 5.99 3.95 13.16
CA SER A 101 5.47 4.95 12.22
C SER A 101 5.19 4.32 10.85
N ILE A 102 6.12 3.53 10.32
CA ILE A 102 5.93 2.82 9.04
C ILE A 102 4.74 1.87 9.13
N LEU A 103 4.63 1.10 10.21
CA LEU A 103 3.51 0.18 10.40
C LEU A 103 2.16 0.92 10.39
N GLN A 104 2.06 2.05 11.09
CA GLN A 104 0.85 2.86 11.12
C GLN A 104 0.54 3.49 9.75
N ASP A 105 1.56 4.03 9.06
CA ASP A 105 1.39 4.61 7.72
C ASP A 105 0.87 3.59 6.70
N LEU A 106 1.39 2.35 6.74
CA LEU A 106 0.93 1.27 5.88
C LEU A 106 -0.52 0.88 6.20
N ALA A 107 -0.91 0.88 7.47
CA ALA A 107 -2.27 0.59 7.91
C ALA A 107 -3.26 1.70 7.50
N ASP A 108 -2.85 2.96 7.66
CA ASP A 108 -3.63 4.14 7.26
C ASP A 108 -3.85 4.18 5.74
N ARG A 109 -2.90 3.64 4.96
CA ARG A 109 -3.01 3.45 3.50
C ARG A 109 -3.77 2.19 3.09
N HIS A 110 -4.24 1.40 4.05
CA HIS A 110 -4.93 0.12 3.81
C HIS A 110 -4.10 -0.90 3.02
N LEU A 111 -2.77 -0.81 3.10
CA LEU A 111 -1.86 -1.82 2.55
C LEU A 111 -1.70 -3.01 3.50
N ILE A 112 -1.92 -2.79 4.80
CA ILE A 112 -2.02 -3.82 5.82
C ILE A 112 -3.25 -3.58 6.70
N GLU A 113 -3.67 -4.61 7.42
CA GLU A 113 -4.73 -4.51 8.43
C GLU A 113 -4.17 -4.81 9.82
N LEU A 114 -4.39 -3.90 10.77
CA LEU A 114 -4.04 -4.10 12.17
C LEU A 114 -5.26 -4.60 12.94
N PHE A 115 -5.06 -5.68 13.70
CA PHE A 115 -6.08 -6.26 14.57
C PHE A 115 -5.70 -6.03 16.03
N ALA A 116 -6.64 -5.51 16.83
CA ALA A 116 -6.46 -5.50 18.28
C ALA A 116 -6.48 -6.94 18.83
N ARG A 117 -5.63 -7.21 19.83
CA ARG A 117 -5.78 -8.42 20.65
C ARG A 117 -7.12 -8.30 21.39
N ARG A 118 -8.04 -9.24 21.12
CA ARG A 118 -9.18 -9.49 22.01
C ARG A 118 -8.71 -10.26 23.24
#